data_AF-A0A538L694-F1
#
_entry.id   AF-A0A538L694-F1
#
_cell.length_a   1.000
_cell.length_b   1.000
_cell.length_c   1.000
_cell.angle_alpha   90.00
_cell.angle_beta   90.00
_cell.angle_gamma   90.00
#
_symmetry.space_group_name_H-M   'P 1'
#
loop_
_entity.id
_entity.type
_entity.pdbx_description
1 polymer ?
#
loop_
_entity_poly.entity_id
_entity_poly.type
_entity_poly.pdbx_seq_one_letter_code
_entity_poly.pdbx_strand_id
1 'polypeptide(L)'
;MSLSASTDPFVRDVRREISDVDRALVELVNKRLRLVAKLKHYKEEHGIGFVDLAREEWMLQYLQRANRGPLSAEGLAELYHELLDLTKREVQKSD
;
A
#
# COMPACT_ATOMS: atom_id res chain seq x y z
N MET A 1 -12.32 11.72 -38.62
CA MET A 1 -12.89 11.46 -37.28
C MET A 1 -11.73 11.21 -36.34
N SER A 2 -11.52 12.07 -35.34
CA SER A 2 -10.51 11.83 -34.31
C SER A 2 -11.03 10.74 -33.38
N LEU A 3 -10.25 9.67 -33.18
CA LEU A 3 -10.55 8.67 -32.14
C LEU A 3 -10.43 9.37 -30.79
N SER A 4 -11.51 9.36 -30.01
CA SER A 4 -11.44 9.77 -28.61
C SER A 4 -10.71 8.67 -27.83
N ALA A 5 -10.00 9.04 -26.76
CA ALA A 5 -9.38 8.07 -25.85
C ALA A 5 -10.39 7.07 -25.24
N SER A 6 -11.69 7.32 -25.35
CA SER A 6 -12.77 6.40 -24.94
C SER A 6 -13.17 5.36 -25.99
N THR A 7 -12.81 5.57 -27.26
CA THR A 7 -13.18 4.67 -28.39
C THR A 7 -11.99 3.91 -28.97
N ASP A 8 -10.77 4.26 -28.58
CA ASP A 8 -9.56 3.52 -28.95
C ASP A 8 -9.50 2.15 -28.23
N PRO A 9 -9.40 1.02 -28.97
CA PRO A 9 -9.38 -0.32 -28.38
C PRO A 9 -8.20 -0.56 -27.43
N PHE A 10 -7.00 -0.09 -27.78
CA PHE A 10 -5.80 -0.29 -26.96
C PHE A 10 -5.93 0.46 -25.62
N VAL A 11 -6.39 1.72 -25.67
CA VAL A 11 -6.62 2.51 -24.45
C VAL A 11 -7.66 1.84 -23.54
N ARG A 12 -8.74 1.30 -24.12
CA ARG A 12 -9.78 0.61 -23.36
C ARG A 12 -9.23 -0.64 -22.67
N ASP A 13 -8.43 -1.44 -23.37
CA ASP A 13 -7.94 -2.70 -22.85
C ASP A 13 -6.87 -2.47 -21.74
N VAL A 14 -5.95 -1.52 -21.94
CA VAL A 14 -4.98 -1.11 -20.90
C VAL A 14 -5.69 -0.56 -19.66
N ARG A 15 -6.74 0.25 -19.81
CA ARG A 15 -7.51 0.76 -18.66
C ARG A 15 -8.21 -0.34 -17.87
N ARG A 16 -8.64 -1.41 -18.54
CA ARG A 16 -9.20 -2.59 -17.87
C ARG A 16 -8.14 -3.27 -17.01
N GLU A 17 -6.96 -3.51 -17.57
CA GLU A 17 -5.84 -4.10 -16.82
C GLU A 17 -5.45 -3.25 -15.61
N ILE A 18 -5.38 -1.91 -15.77
CA ILE A 18 -5.14 -0.99 -14.65
C ILE A 18 -6.22 -1.13 -13.57
N SER A 19 -7.49 -1.20 -13.96
CA SER A 19 -8.60 -1.33 -13.01
C SER A 19 -8.55 -2.65 -12.22
N ASP A 20 -8.10 -3.73 -12.86
CA ASP A 20 -7.92 -5.03 -12.21
C ASP A 20 -6.75 -4.98 -11.22
N VAL A 21 -5.64 -4.32 -11.58
CA VAL A 21 -4.52 -4.06 -10.66
C VAL A 21 -4.96 -3.19 -9.48
N ASP A 22 -5.71 -2.12 -9.72
CA ASP A 22 -6.20 -1.21 -8.67
C ASP A 22 -7.08 -1.95 -7.65
N ARG A 23 -7.95 -2.86 -8.13
CA ARG A 23 -8.74 -3.72 -7.24
C ARG A 23 -7.84 -4.60 -6.37
N ALA A 24 -6.84 -5.25 -6.97
CA ALA A 24 -5.90 -6.09 -6.24
C ALA A 24 -5.09 -5.27 -5.19
N LEU A 25 -4.71 -4.03 -5.52
CA LEU A 25 -4.05 -3.13 -4.58
C LEU A 25 -4.92 -2.85 -3.36
N VAL A 26 -6.20 -2.51 -3.55
CA VAL A 26 -7.15 -2.27 -2.45
C VAL A 26 -7.31 -3.52 -1.58
N GLU A 27 -7.41 -4.71 -2.18
CA GLU A 27 -7.50 -5.98 -1.44
C GLU A 27 -6.25 -6.26 -0.59
N LEU A 28 -5.06 -6.00 -1.14
CA LEU A 28 -3.79 -6.15 -0.44
C LEU A 28 -3.65 -5.15 0.72
N VAL A 29 -4.05 -3.90 0.51
CA VAL A 29 -4.08 -2.87 1.57
C VAL A 29 -5.06 -3.28 2.68
N ASN A 30 -6.27 -3.73 2.35
CA ASN A 30 -7.23 -4.24 3.33
C ASN A 30 -6.68 -5.43 4.14
N LYS A 31 -5.95 -6.33 3.49
CA LYS A 31 -5.25 -7.43 4.18
C LYS A 31 -4.19 -6.90 5.13
N ARG A 32 -3.38 -5.93 4.71
CA ARG A 32 -2.37 -5.27 5.55
C ARG A 32 -3.01 -4.60 6.77
N LEU A 33 -4.11 -3.87 6.58
CA LEU A 33 -4.86 -3.21 7.66
C LEU A 33 -5.30 -4.21 8.73
N ARG A 34 -5.91 -5.34 8.34
CA ARG A 34 -6.31 -6.39 9.29
C ARG A 34 -5.13 -6.96 10.09
N LEU A 35 -3.97 -7.14 9.45
CA LEU A 35 -2.76 -7.62 10.13
C LEU A 35 -2.21 -6.60 11.12
N VAL A 36 -2.20 -5.31 10.75
CA VAL A 36 -1.74 -4.24 11.63
C VAL A 36 -2.68 -4.04 12.81
N ALA A 37 -3.99 -4.10 12.60
CA ALA A 37 -4.99 -4.04 13.68
C ALA A 37 -4.79 -5.18 14.69
N LYS A 38 -4.62 -6.42 14.21
CA LYS A 38 -4.32 -7.57 15.07
C LYS A 38 -3.03 -7.36 15.87
N LEU A 39 -1.98 -6.84 15.23
CA LEU A 39 -0.70 -6.57 15.89
C LEU A 39 -0.83 -5.45 16.94
N LYS A 40 -1.57 -4.38 16.64
CA LYS A 40 -1.86 -3.30 17.58
C LYS A 40 -2.52 -3.83 18.84
N HIS A 41 -3.63 -4.55 18.67
CA HIS A 41 -4.39 -5.10 19.79
C HIS A 41 -3.51 -5.97 20.69
N TYR A 42 -2.74 -6.88 20.10
CA TYR A 42 -1.79 -7.70 20.85
C TYR A 42 -0.77 -6.85 21.62
N LYS A 43 -0.17 -5.85 20.98
CA LYS A 43 0.81 -4.98 21.63
C LYS A 43 0.18 -4.21 22.80
N GLU A 44 -1.04 -3.71 22.65
CA GLU A 44 -1.77 -2.99 23.69
C GLU A 44 -2.07 -3.87 24.90
N GLU A 45 -2.55 -5.10 24.67
CA GLU A 45 -2.80 -6.09 25.74
C GLU A 45 -1.54 -6.43 26.54
N HIS A 46 -0.36 -6.26 25.96
CA HIS A 46 0.94 -6.58 26.56
C HIS A 46 1.73 -5.33 27.00
N GLY A 47 1.13 -4.14 26.93
CA GLY A 47 1.81 -2.87 27.30
C GLY A 47 2.99 -2.50 26.38
N ILE A 48 3.01 -3.01 25.15
CA ILE A 48 4.05 -2.76 24.15
C ILE A 48 3.66 -1.55 23.29
N GLY A 49 4.62 -0.65 23.04
CA GLY A 49 4.42 0.50 22.16
C GLY A 49 4.03 0.10 20.73
N PHE A 50 3.00 0.75 20.19
CA PHE A 50 2.49 0.45 18.85
C PHE A 50 3.47 0.86 17.73
N VAL A 51 3.98 2.10 17.79
CA VAL A 51 4.90 2.68 16.81
C VAL A 51 6.33 2.16 17.04
N ASP A 52 6.99 1.74 15.97
CA ASP A 52 8.37 1.26 15.96
C ASP A 52 9.09 1.78 14.71
N LEU A 53 9.86 2.86 14.87
CA LEU A 53 10.54 3.53 13.77
C LEU A 53 11.64 2.67 13.14
N ALA A 54 12.35 1.87 13.95
CA ALA A 54 13.38 0.97 13.44
C ALA A 54 12.77 -0.13 12.56
N ARG A 55 11.58 -0.63 12.94
CA ARG A 55 10.84 -1.59 12.13
C ARG A 55 10.36 -1.01 10.80
N GLU A 56 9.93 0.25 10.79
CA GLU A 56 9.50 0.97 9.59
C GLU A 56 10.68 1.21 8.63
N GLU A 57 11.82 1.65 9.16
CA GLU A 57 13.05 1.84 8.37
C GLU A 57 13.54 0.51 7.76
N TRP A 58 13.61 -0.55 8.55
CA TRP A 58 13.99 -1.87 8.04
C TRP A 58 13.06 -2.33 6.91
N MET A 59 11.75 -2.08 7.05
CA MET A 59 10.77 -2.48 6.04
C MET A 59 11.02 -1.76 4.72
N LEU A 60 11.27 -0.44 4.75
CA LEU A 60 11.59 0.34 3.56
C LEU A 60 12.84 -0.19 2.85
N GLN A 61 13.92 -0.43 3.61
CA GLN A 61 15.16 -0.98 3.05
C GLN A 61 14.96 -2.37 2.44
N TYR A 62 14.17 -3.22 3.11
CA TYR A 62 13.83 -4.55 2.61
C TYR A 62 13.07 -4.47 1.28
N LEU A 63 12.06 -3.60 1.20
CA LEU A 63 11.24 -3.43 0.00
C LEU A 63 12.03 -2.81 -1.15
N GLN A 64 12.93 -1.86 -0.88
CA GLN A 64 13.84 -1.30 -1.88
C GLN A 64 14.70 -2.40 -2.52
N ARG A 65 15.24 -3.33 -1.72
CA ARG A 65 16.02 -4.46 -2.25
C ARG A 65 15.16 -5.48 -2.99
N ALA A 66 13.91 -5.65 -2.58
CA ALA A 66 12.96 -6.57 -3.20
C ALA A 66 12.35 -6.04 -4.50
N ASN A 67 12.34 -4.72 -4.70
CA ASN A 67 11.81 -4.09 -5.90
C ASN A 67 12.66 -4.42 -7.13
N ARG A 68 12.11 -5.24 -8.02
CA ARG A 68 12.69 -5.58 -9.34
C ARG A 68 11.96 -4.89 -10.49
N GLY A 69 10.99 -4.05 -10.19
CA GLY A 69 10.17 -3.33 -11.15
C GLY A 69 10.70 -1.94 -11.46
N PRO A 70 9.98 -1.16 -12.28
CA PRO A 70 10.40 0.16 -12.72
C PRO A 70 10.20 1.28 -11.67
N LEU A 71 9.64 0.96 -10.50
CA LEU A 71 9.42 1.94 -9.43
C LEU A 71 10.77 2.42 -8.88
N SER A 72 10.99 3.73 -8.77
CA SER A 72 12.23 4.27 -8.21
C SER A 72 12.32 4.06 -6.69
N ALA A 73 13.52 4.21 -6.13
CA ALA A 73 13.73 4.11 -4.69
C ALA A 73 12.96 5.21 -3.93
N GLU A 74 12.94 6.42 -4.48
CA GLU A 74 12.24 7.58 -3.95
C GLU A 74 10.71 7.37 -4.00
N GLY A 75 10.19 6.92 -5.14
CA GLY A 75 8.75 6.67 -5.29
C GLY A 75 8.27 5.52 -4.40
N LEU A 76 9.09 4.49 -4.19
CA LEU A 76 8.78 3.43 -3.24
C LEU A 76 8.75 3.95 -1.80
N ALA A 77 9.68 4.81 -1.42
CA ALA A 77 9.69 5.42 -0.10
C ALA A 77 8.44 6.27 0.13
N GLU A 78 8.10 7.16 -0.82
CA GLU A 78 6.89 7.99 -0.78
C GLU A 78 5.63 7.13 -0.61
N LEU A 79 5.45 6.13 -1.48
CA LEU A 79 4.31 5.22 -1.42
C LEU A 79 4.16 4.54 -0.05
N TYR A 80 5.26 4.05 0.51
CA TYR A 80 5.20 3.30 1.77
C TYR A 80 5.07 4.20 3.01
N HIS A 81 5.59 5.42 2.97
CA HIS A 81 5.32 6.41 4.02
C HIS A 81 3.82 6.74 4.08
N GLU A 82 3.21 7.05 2.93
CA GLU A 82 1.78 7.32 2.85
C GLU A 82 0.94 6.11 3.26
N LEU A 83 1.31 4.90 2.83
CA LEU A 83 0.62 3.68 3.22
C LEU A 83 0.73 3.39 4.73
N LEU A 84 1.90 3.62 5.33
CA LEU A 84 2.10 3.47 6.77
C LEU A 84 1.22 4.43 7.55
N ASP A 85 1.23 5.70 7.18
CA ASP A 85 0.46 6.73 7.87
C ASP A 85 -1.03 6.54 7.70
N LEU A 86 -1.49 6.18 6.49
CA LEU A 86 -2.87 5.78 6.26
C LEU A 86 -3.26 4.59 7.14
N THR A 87 -2.43 3.55 7.20
CA THR A 87 -2.71 2.35 7.98
C THR A 87 -2.81 2.67 9.47
N LYS A 88 -1.91 3.50 10.02
CA LYS A 88 -1.96 3.94 11.42
C LYS A 88 -3.28 4.67 11.71
N ARG A 89 -3.71 5.59 10.83
CA ARG A 89 -4.97 6.33 10.97
C ARG A 89 -6.20 5.43 10.90
N GLU A 90 -6.27 4.53 9.92
CA GLU A 90 -7.44 3.65 9.72
C GLU A 90 -7.62 2.64 10.86
N VAL A 91 -6.52 2.11 11.40
CA VAL A 91 -6.59 1.21 12.55
C VAL A 91 -7.07 1.96 13.80
N GLN A 92 -6.68 3.21 14.01
CA GLN A 92 -7.15 4.03 15.14
C GLN A 92 -8.62 4.42 15.04
N LYS A 93 -9.18 4.55 13.83
CA LYS A 93 -10.63 4.82 13.63
C LYS A 93 -11.51 3.61 13.93
N SER A 94 -10.92 2.41 13.91
CA SER A 94 -11.62 1.14 14.09
C SER A 94 -11.66 0.70 15.56
N ASP A 95 -11.00 1.46 16.45
CA ASP A 95 -11.15 1.35 17.91
C ASP A 95 -12.41 2.13 18.36
#